data_AF-A0A5B9FU90-F1
#
_entry.id   AF-A0A5B9FU90-F1
#
_cell.length_a   1.000
_cell.length_b   1.000
_cell.length_c   1.000
_cell.angle_alpha   90.00
_cell.angle_beta   90.00
_cell.angle_gamma   90.00
#
_symmetry.space_group_name_H-M   'P 1'
#
loop_
_entity.id
_entity.type
_entity.pdbx_description
1 polymer ?
#
loop_
_entity_poly.entity_id
_entity_poly.type
_entity_poly.pdbx_seq_one_letter_code
_entity_poly.pdbx_strand_id
1 'polypeptide(L)' 'MENTNLKPLPFSVKKGELVEMYIDQMTERFILDNINTIIVATRNLPKNYRPRVSQLLHIEFMEFVATYGAPKGYEKPKVF' A
#
# COMPACT_ATOMS: atom_id res chain seq x y z
N MET A 1 0.12 -1.68 30.01
CA MET A 1 -1.14 -1.74 29.24
C MET A 1 -0.95 -0.88 28.01
N GLU A 2 -0.47 -1.45 26.90
CA GLU A 2 -0.42 -0.71 25.64
C GLU A 2 -1.83 -0.66 25.06
N ASN A 3 -2.60 0.36 25.44
CA ASN A 3 -3.73 0.81 24.62
C ASN A 3 -3.12 1.49 23.39
N THR A 4 -2.59 0.70 22.47
CA THR A 4 -2.24 1.22 21.15
C THR A 4 -3.56 1.45 20.44
N ASN A 5 -4.01 2.71 20.42
CA ASN A 5 -5.11 3.18 19.58
C ASN A 5 -4.67 3.08 18.10
N LEU A 6 -4.51 1.84 17.61
CA LEU A 6 -4.18 1.56 16.23
C LEU A 6 -5.36 1.98 15.37
N LYS A 7 -5.07 2.62 14.25
CA LYS A 7 -6.09 3.03 13.29
C LYS A 7 -6.47 1.81 12.44
N PRO A 8 -7.76 1.60 12.12
CA PRO A 8 -8.13 0.60 11.13
C PRO A 8 -7.49 0.96 9.79
N LEU A 9 -7.13 -0.06 9.01
CA LEU A 9 -6.69 0.15 7.62
C LEU A 9 -7.86 0.73 6.80
N PRO A 10 -7.60 1.76 5.97
CA PRO A 10 -8.61 2.27 5.05
C PRO A 10 -8.95 1.22 3.98
N PHE A 11 -10.13 1.32 3.37
CA PHE A 11 -10.51 0.43 2.27
C PHE A 11 -9.57 0.59 1.06
N SER A 12 -9.16 1.80 0.75
CA SER A 12 -8.13 2.06 -0.26
C SER A 12 -7.52 3.43 0.00
N VAL A 13 -6.41 3.73 -0.67
CA VAL A 13 -5.69 4.99 -0.49
C VAL A 13 -5.24 5.56 -1.83
N LYS A 14 -4.97 6.86 -1.84
CA LYS A 14 -4.18 7.47 -2.90
C LYS A 14 -2.75 6.99 -2.81
N LYS A 15 -2.06 7.01 -3.95
CA LYS A 15 -0.66 6.63 -4.04
C LYS A 15 0.24 7.49 -3.14
N GLY A 16 -0.04 8.78 -3.02
CA GLY A 16 0.66 9.68 -2.09
C GLY A 16 0.39 9.36 -0.63
N GLU A 17 -0.85 9.04 -0.28
CA GLU A 17 -1.23 8.61 1.08
C GLU A 17 -0.52 7.30 1.45
N LEU A 18 -0.37 6.37 0.51
CA LEU A 18 0.45 5.16 0.73
C LEU A 18 1.90 5.51 1.08
N VAL A 19 2.49 6.50 0.40
CA VAL A 19 3.84 6.98 0.73
C VAL A 19 3.88 7.50 2.16
N GLU A 20 2.98 8.41 2.51
CA GLU A 20 2.90 8.99 3.86
C GLU A 20 2.73 7.92 4.95
N MET A 21 1.95 6.87 4.69
CA MET A 21 1.72 5.78 5.64
C MET A 21 2.99 4.95 5.94
N TYR A 22 3.91 4.84 4.99
CA TYR A 22 5.06 3.93 5.07
C TYR A 22 6.42 4.64 5.04
N ILE A 23 6.47 5.97 4.91
CA ILE A 23 7.74 6.72 4.74
C ILE A 23 8.70 6.55 5.92
N ASP A 24 8.17 6.30 7.12
CA ASP A 24 8.97 6.02 8.33
C ASP A 24 9.58 4.60 8.34
N GLN A 25 9.12 3.71 7.45
CA GLN A 25 9.53 2.30 7.38
C GLN A 25 10.35 1.98 6.13
N MET A 26 10.17 2.73 5.04
CA MET A 26 10.80 2.48 3.75
C MET A 26 10.86 3.77 2.92
N THR A 27 11.75 3.79 1.92
CA THR A 27 11.91 4.98 1.07
C THR A 27 10.74 5.17 0.13
N GLU A 28 10.40 6.43 -0.19
CA GLU A 28 9.36 6.76 -1.18
C GLU A 28 9.56 6.02 -2.51
N ARG A 29 10.81 6.01 -3.01
CA ARG A 29 11.14 5.30 -4.25
C ARG A 29 10.78 3.82 -4.17
N PHE A 30 11.11 3.16 -3.07
CA PHE A 30 10.77 1.76 -2.86
C PHE A 30 9.25 1.54 -2.85
N ILE A 31 8.49 2.39 -2.15
CA ILE A 31 7.02 2.33 -2.11
C ILE A 31 6.46 2.46 -3.53
N LEU A 32 6.89 3.49 -4.26
CA LEU A 32 6.38 3.82 -5.58
C LEU A 32 6.72 2.75 -6.64
N ASP A 33 7.94 2.21 -6.60
CA ASP A 33 8.38 1.16 -7.53
C ASP A 33 7.56 -0.13 -7.31
N ASN A 34 7.42 -0.57 -6.05
CA ASN A 34 6.70 -1.81 -5.75
C ASN A 34 5.19 -1.69 -5.96
N ILE A 35 4.54 -0.59 -5.57
CA ILE A 35 3.10 -0.42 -5.85
C ILE A 35 2.83 -0.32 -7.35
N ASN A 36 3.74 0.28 -8.13
CA ASN A 36 3.61 0.27 -9.60
C ASN A 36 3.69 -1.13 -10.18
N THR A 37 4.59 -1.98 -9.67
CA THR A 37 4.67 -3.39 -10.05
C THR A 37 3.36 -4.12 -9.77
N ILE A 38 2.78 -3.89 -8.57
CA ILE A 38 1.47 -4.46 -8.21
C ILE A 38 0.38 -3.98 -9.18
N ILE A 39 0.26 -2.68 -9.44
CA ILE A 39 -0.73 -2.12 -10.36
C ILE A 39 -0.59 -2.71 -11.77
N VAL A 40 0.63 -2.87 -12.26
CA VAL A 40 0.89 -3.46 -13.58
C VAL A 40 0.38 -4.90 -13.63
N ALA A 41 0.64 -5.68 -12.58
CA ALA A 41 0.20 -7.07 -12.49
C ALA A 41 -1.33 -7.18 -12.34
N THR A 42 -1.93 -6.47 -11.39
CA THR A 42 -3.36 -6.55 -11.06
C THR A 42 -4.26 -6.05 -12.19
N ARG A 43 -3.80 -5.04 -12.95
CA ARG A 43 -4.56 -4.47 -14.08
C ARG A 43 -4.18 -5.07 -15.44
N ASN A 44 -3.35 -6.11 -15.46
CA ASN A 44 -2.87 -6.77 -16.68
C ASN A 44 -2.28 -5.79 -17.71
N LEU A 45 -1.46 -4.86 -17.23
CA LEU A 45 -0.79 -3.84 -18.05
C LEU A 45 0.54 -4.38 -18.59
N PRO A 46 1.09 -3.79 -19.67
CA PRO A 46 2.41 -4.15 -20.16
C PRO A 46 3.49 -3.97 -19.08
N LYS A 47 4.46 -4.89 -18.99
CA LYS A 47 5.53 -4.86 -17.96
C LYS A 47 6.33 -3.55 -17.90
N ASN A 48 6.46 -2.86 -19.04
CA ASN A 48 7.18 -1.59 -19.14
C ASN A 48 6.28 -0.36 -18.98
N TYR A 49 4.98 -0.57 -18.74
CA TYR A 49 4.05 0.52 -18.51
C TYR A 49 4.35 1.19 -17.17
N ARG A 50 4.29 2.52 -17.13
CA ARG A 50 4.42 3.30 -15.90
C ARG A 50 3.05 3.84 -15.50
N PRO A 51 2.36 3.22 -14.51
CA PRO A 51 1.04 3.67 -14.10
C PRO A 51 1.04 5.10 -13.60
N ARG A 52 0.19 5.94 -14.19
CA ARG A 52 -0.13 7.29 -13.70
C ARG A 52 -1.45 7.28 -12.95
N VAL A 53 -1.57 6.39 -11.96
CA VAL A 53 -2.78 6.27 -11.13
C VAL A 53 -2.60 7.05 -9.84
N SER A 54 -3.61 7.84 -9.50
CA SER A 54 -3.66 8.58 -8.24
C SER A 54 -4.31 7.77 -7.13
N GLN A 55 -5.40 7.05 -7.44
CA GLN A 55 -6.13 6.17 -6.51
C GLN A 55 -5.76 4.70 -6.76
N LEU A 56 -5.46 3.98 -5.67
CA LEU A 56 -5.25 2.54 -5.71
C LEU A 56 -6.59 1.80 -5.59
N LEU A 57 -6.72 0.68 -6.29
CA LEU A 57 -7.80 -0.27 -6.03
C LEU A 57 -7.58 -0.93 -4.67
N HIS A 58 -8.67 -1.36 -4.01
CA HIS A 58 -8.59 -2.08 -2.75
C HIS A 58 -7.62 -3.26 -2.82
N ILE A 59 -7.72 -4.09 -3.87
CA ILE A 59 -6.85 -5.26 -4.05
C ILE A 59 -5.37 -4.88 -4.19
N GLU A 60 -5.05 -3.75 -4.84
CA GLU A 60 -3.67 -3.28 -5.01
C GLU A 60 -3.09 -2.81 -3.67
N PHE A 61 -3.91 -2.10 -2.90
CA PHE A 61 -3.52 -1.66 -1.57
C PHE A 61 -3.33 -2.86 -0.62
N MET A 62 -4.28 -3.79 -0.61
CA MET A 62 -4.20 -4.98 0.25
C MET A 62 -3.04 -5.91 -0.13
N GLU A 63 -2.73 -6.05 -1.42
CA GLU A 63 -1.56 -6.81 -1.88
C GLU A 63 -0.25 -6.19 -1.33
N PHE A 64 -0.14 -4.86 -1.37
CA PHE A 64 1.01 -4.16 -0.81
C PHE A 64 1.12 -4.37 0.71
N VAL A 65 0.01 -4.22 1.43
CA VAL A 65 -0.06 -4.43 2.89
C VAL A 65 0.25 -5.90 3.25
N ALA A 66 -0.23 -6.86 2.46
CA ALA A 66 0.05 -8.28 2.67
C ALA A 66 1.54 -8.60 2.44
N THR A 67 2.16 -7.95 1.46
CA THR A 67 3.57 -8.17 1.10
C THR A 67 4.53 -7.53 2.12
N TYR A 68 4.25 -6.30 2.57
CA TYR A 68 5.18 -5.52 3.39
C TYR A 68 4.75 -5.34 4.85
N GLY A 69 3.60 -5.89 5.23
CA GLY A 69 2.99 -5.72 6.54
C GLY A 69 2.21 -4.41 6.67
N ALA A 70 1.49 -4.27 7.78
CA ALA A 70 0.72 -3.05 8.06
C ALA A 70 1.64 -1.84 8.33
N PRO A 71 1.20 -0.62 7.94
CA PRO A 71 1.94 0.60 8.24
C PRO A 71 1.95 0.87 9.75
N LYS A 72 2.96 1.61 10.20
CA LYS A 72 3.11 1.96 11.62
C LYS A 72 1.87 2.72 12.12
N GLY A 73 1.33 2.28 13.26
CA GLY A 73 0.13 2.88 13.87
C GLY A 73 -1.19 2.38 13.28
N TYR A 74 -1.17 1.38 12.39
CA TYR A 74 -2.36 0.73 11.86
C TYR A 74 -2.54 -0.69 12.38
N GLU A 75 -3.78 -1.14 12.42
CA GLU A 75 -4.13 -2.53 12.71
C GLU A 75 -3.62 -3.46 11.61
N LYS A 76 -3.21 -4.68 11.99
CA LYS A 76 -2.87 -5.72 11.02
C LYS A 76 -4.11 -6.13 10.23
N PRO A 77 -3.97 -6.42 8.92
CA PRO A 77 -5.08 -6.98 8.15
C PRO A 77 -5.55 -8.27 8.83
N LYS A 78 -6.84 -8.37 9.12
CA LYS A 78 -7.45 -9.63 9.55
C LYS A 78 -7.39 -10.56 8.34
N VAL A 79 -6.67 -11.67 8.48
CA VAL A 79 -6.46 -12.67 7.42
C VAL A 79 -7.80 -13.02 6.77
N PHE A 80 -7.88 -12.91 5.44
CA PHE A 80 -9.03 -13.34 4.63
C PHE A 80 -8.97 -14.84 4.35
#